data_AF-A0A382C642-F1
#
_entry.id   AF-A0A382C642-F1
#
_cell.length_a   1.000
_cell.length_b   1.000
_cell.length_c   1.000
_cell.angle_alpha   90.00
_cell.angle_beta   90.00
_cell.angle_gamma   90.00
#
_symmetry.space_group_name_H-M   'P 1'
#
loop_
_entity.id
_entity.type
_entity.pdbx_description
1 polymer ?
#
loop_
_entity_poly.entity_id
_entity_poly.type
_entity_poly.pdbx_seq_one_letter_code
_entity_poly.pdbx_strand_id
1 'polypeptide(L)' 'MTALAKRQMKPNNLLTNEGSLVNTVRMLSDITRKDIEKSYNISDTQGTRAYYSNRYGWTLRRDTE' A
#
# COMPACT_ATOMS: atom_id res chain seq x y z
N MET A 1 38.01 9.68 38.77
CA MET A 1 36.96 10.49 38.12
C MET A 1 36.87 10.05 36.67
N THR A 2 35.81 9.35 36.26
CA THR A 2 35.61 8.90 34.87
C THR A 2 34.46 9.70 34.26
N ALA A 3 34.77 10.49 33.23
CA ALA A 3 33.79 11.33 32.52
C ALA A 3 32.99 10.49 31.51
N LEU A 4 31.66 10.56 31.59
CA LEU A 4 30.73 9.97 30.62
C LEU A 4 30.75 10.77 29.31
N ALA A 5 31.22 10.16 28.23
CA ALA A 5 31.19 10.74 26.90
C ALA A 5 29.74 10.85 26.40
N LYS A 6 29.23 12.08 26.28
CA LYS A 6 27.94 12.38 25.65
C LYS A 6 28.06 12.14 24.14
N ARG A 7 27.57 10.99 23.65
CA ARG A 7 27.29 10.77 22.23
C ARG A 7 26.23 11.76 21.78
N GLN A 8 26.64 12.77 21.01
CA GLN A 8 25.72 13.66 20.32
C GLN A 8 25.07 12.86 19.18
N MET A 9 23.79 12.52 19.34
CA MET A 9 22.98 12.00 18.23
C MET A 9 22.75 13.13 17.23
N LYS A 10 23.36 12.99 16.05
CA LYS A 10 23.05 13.78 14.86
C LYS A 10 21.55 13.60 14.55
N PRO A 11 20.75 14.66 14.45
CA PRO A 11 19.39 14.51 13.96
C PRO A 11 19.48 14.07 12.50
N ASN A 12 19.00 12.86 12.21
CA ASN A 12 18.83 12.41 10.84
C ASN A 12 17.77 13.33 10.22
N ASN A 13 18.19 14.05 9.18
CA ASN A 13 17.33 14.86 8.34
C ASN A 13 16.11 14.02 7.93
N LEU A 14 14.94 14.41 8.43
CA LEU A 14 13.63 13.96 7.97
C LEU A 14 13.49 14.39 6.50
N LEU A 15 14.06 13.59 5.61
CA LEU A 15 13.75 13.63 4.19
C LEU A 15 12.28 13.24 4.08
N THR A 16 11.47 14.25 3.80
CA THR A 16 10.07 14.18 3.36
C THR A 16 9.92 13.12 2.27
N ASN A 17 9.59 11.91 2.69
CA ASN A 17 9.41 10.71 1.86
C ASN A 17 7.93 10.47 1.55
N GLU A 18 7.11 11.53 1.50
CA GLU A 18 5.67 11.41 1.26
C GLU A 18 5.37 10.76 -0.10
N GLY A 19 6.17 11.07 -1.13
CA GLY A 19 6.03 10.46 -2.46
C GLY A 19 6.45 8.98 -2.52
N SER A 20 7.37 8.53 -1.66
CA SER A 20 7.81 7.13 -1.59
C SER A 20 6.74 6.24 -0.97
N LEU A 21 6.12 6.69 0.12
CA LEU A 21 5.04 5.98 0.81
C LEU A 21 3.82 5.79 -0.08
N VAL A 22 3.39 6.85 -0.80
CA VAL A 22 2.26 6.78 -1.74
C VAL A 22 2.51 5.74 -2.83
N ASN A 23 3.75 5.66 -3.33
CA ASN A 23 4.10 4.69 -4.36
C ASN A 23 4.10 3.25 -3.82
N THR A 24 4.61 3.02 -2.60
CA THR A 24 4.57 1.71 -1.94
C THR A 24 3.13 1.27 -1.65
N VAL A 25 2.27 2.16 -1.16
CA VAL A 25 0.84 1.86 -0.92
C VAL A 25 0.14 1.51 -2.23
N ARG A 26 0.44 2.21 -3.32
CA ARG A 26 -0.10 1.91 -4.65
C ARG A 26 0.32 0.52 -5.13
N MET A 27 1.61 0.18 -5.02
CA MET A 27 2.13 -1.15 -5.37
C MET A 27 1.47 -2.26 -4.54
N LEU A 28 1.35 -2.08 -3.22
CA LEU A 28 0.68 -3.05 -2.35
C LEU A 28 -0.80 -3.20 -2.72
N SER A 29 -1.48 -2.10 -3.02
CA SER A 29 -2.88 -2.14 -3.46
C SER A 29 -3.05 -2.90 -4.78
N ASP A 30 -2.11 -2.79 -5.70
CA ASP A 30 -2.14 -3.52 -6.96
C ASP A 30 -1.89 -5.02 -6.76
N ILE A 31 -1.00 -5.39 -5.84
CA ILE A 31 -0.76 -6.79 -5.44
C ILE A 31 -2.03 -7.37 -4.80
N THR A 32 -2.60 -6.68 -3.81
CA THR A 32 -3.83 -7.14 -3.15
C THR A 32 -5.00 -7.23 -4.12
N ARG A 33 -5.13 -6.28 -5.05
CA ARG A 33 -6.15 -6.33 -6.12
C ARG A 33 -6.03 -7.62 -6.93
N LYS A 34 -4.82 -7.90 -7.45
CA LYS A 34 -4.56 -9.11 -8.26
C LYS A 34 -4.77 -10.41 -7.48
N ASP A 35 -4.38 -10.42 -6.20
CA ASP A 35 -4.54 -11.60 -5.35
C ASP A 35 -6.02 -11.91 -5.07
N ILE A 36 -6.83 -10.87 -4.85
CA ILE A 36 -8.29 -11.00 -4.70
C ILE A 36 -8.91 -11.49 -6.01
N GLU A 37 -8.57 -10.87 -7.15
CA GLU A 37 -9.08 -11.27 -8.47
C GLU A 37 -8.73 -12.74 -8.78
N LYS A 38 -7.52 -13.18 -8.42
CA LYS A 38 -7.11 -14.59 -8.54
C LYS A 38 -7.90 -15.50 -7.60
N SER A 39 -8.07 -15.10 -6.34
CA SER A 39 -8.77 -15.90 -5.31
C SER A 39 -10.22 -16.19 -5.68
N TYR A 40 -10.87 -15.26 -6.37
CA TYR A 40 -12.24 -15.41 -6.85
C TYR A 40 -12.32 -15.91 -8.31
N ASN A 41 -11.20 -16.35 -8.89
CA ASN A 41 -11.08 -16.84 -10.27
C ASN A 41 -11.68 -15.88 -11.33
N ILE A 42 -11.51 -14.57 -11.10
CA ILE A 42 -12.05 -13.46 -11.91
C ILE A 42 -11.22 -13.23 -13.18
N SER A 43 -10.30 -14.13 -13.48
CA SER A 43 -9.38 -14.07 -14.61
C SER A 43 -10.06 -13.89 -15.98
N ASP A 44 -11.35 -14.23 -16.09
CA ASP A 44 -12.06 -14.36 -17.37
C ASP A 44 -13.47 -13.74 -17.37
N THR A 45 -13.95 -13.21 -16.24
CA THR A 45 -15.27 -12.54 -16.22
C THR A 45 -15.12 -11.12 -16.75
N GLN A 46 -15.41 -10.93 -18.03
CA GLN A 46 -15.48 -9.64 -18.72
C GLN A 46 -16.37 -8.67 -17.95
N GLY A 47 -15.74 -7.90 -17.06
CA GLY A 47 -16.42 -6.91 -16.25
C GLY A 47 -16.65 -7.31 -14.81
N THR A 48 -15.75 -8.04 -14.13
CA THR A 48 -15.65 -7.98 -12.66
C THR A 48 -14.23 -7.61 -12.26
N ARG A 49 -14.06 -6.62 -11.38
CA ARG A 49 -12.75 -6.18 -10.88
C ARG A 49 -12.77 -5.94 -9.38
N ALA A 50 -11.63 -6.12 -8.73
CA ALA A 50 -11.46 -5.74 -7.34
C ALA A 50 -11.15 -4.23 -7.24
N TYR A 51 -11.87 -3.53 -6.38
CA TYR A 51 -11.62 -2.12 -6.09
C TYR A 51 -11.67 -1.86 -4.59
N TYR A 52 -11.00 -0.80 -4.14
CA TYR A 52 -11.04 -0.39 -2.75
C TYR A 52 -12.15 0.65 -2.54
N SER A 53 -13.10 0.33 -1.67
CA SER A 53 -14.15 1.24 -1.19
C SER A 53 -13.77 1.79 0.18
N ASN A 54 -13.87 3.10 0.38
CA ASN A 54 -13.60 3.73 1.68
C ASN A 54 -14.55 3.23 2.79
N ARG A 55 -15.76 2.78 2.42
CA ARG A 55 -16.77 2.32 3.38
C ARG A 55 -16.69 0.82 3.66
N TYR A 56 -16.36 0.02 2.64
CA TYR A 56 -16.48 -1.45 2.70
C TYR A 56 -15.13 -2.17 2.52
N GLY A 57 -14.04 -1.44 2.29
CA GLY A 57 -12.73 -2.00 1.97
C GLY A 57 -12.71 -2.62 0.57
N TRP A 58 -11.93 -3.68 0.41
CA TRP A 58 -11.83 -4.40 -0.86
C TRP A 58 -13.17 -5.04 -1.24
N THR A 59 -13.71 -4.61 -2.39
CA THR A 59 -15.00 -5.02 -2.90
C THR A 59 -14.87 -5.43 -4.36
N LEU A 60 -15.61 -6.45 -4.78
CA LEU A 60 -15.72 -6.82 -6.18
C LEU A 60 -16.84 -6.01 -6.83
N ARG A 61 -16.53 -5.31 -7.91
CA ARG A 61 -17.52 -4.59 -8.71
C ARG A 61 -17.62 -5.23 -10.08
N ARG A 62 -18.86 -5.38 -10.55
CA ARG A 62 -19.10 -5.64 -11.95
C ARG A 62 -18.97 -4.34 -12.76
N ASP A 63 -18.01 -4.29 -13.67
CA ASP A 63 -17.95 -3.29 -14.72
C ASP A 63 -18.96 -3.69 -15.79
N THR A 64 -20.13 -3.06 -15.74
CA THR A 64 -21.13 -3.11 -16.81
C THR A 64 -20.70 -2.11 -17.88
N GLU A 65 -20.03 -2.57 -18.93
CA GLU A 65 -20.09 -1.93 -20.26
C GLU A 65 -21.31 -2.46 -21.03
#